data_AF-A0A923HS32-F1
#
_entry.id   AF-A0A923HS32-F1
#
_cell.length_a   1.000
_cell.length_b   1.000
_cell.length_c   1.000
_cell.angle_alpha   90.00
_cell.angle_beta   90.00
_cell.angle_gamma   90.00
#
_symmetry.space_group_name_H-M   'P 1'
#
loop_
_entity.id
_entity.type
_entity.pdbx_description
1 polymer ?
#
loop_
_entity_poly.entity_id
_entity_poly.type
_entity_poly.pdbx_seq_one_letter_code
_entity_poly.pdbx_strand_id
1 'polypeptide(L)'
;MLNPPSAQFNPQAKMTVLPLFEGHQCVVIDDFLLNPEEIVDFARQGQLRFRYDKDNYFPGLEMDMGRHFAIQFEQFFMLKLRPYFQVRRNLGSACRISMTTLQADQLHPLQRLCHRDAETLPSGMGIGASVVYLFDRPELGGTSFFQPAQDLDQVRDFLRLAAQGNNTLLTEQIQQTSSYCYQSNPWFELKQTVAAKWNRAIFYEGTVFHAAHISDATLLSEQVAQSRLCLNAFFRFKKQAGVN
;
A
#
# COMPACT_ATOMS: atom_id res chain seq x y z
N MET A 1 -19.94 8.07 19.62
CA MET A 1 -19.13 7.95 18.39
C MET A 1 -18.40 6.63 18.44
N LEU A 2 -18.38 5.87 17.34
CA LEU A 2 -17.63 4.62 17.26
C LEU A 2 -16.13 4.93 17.15
N ASN A 3 -15.39 4.66 18.23
CA ASN A 3 -13.94 4.84 18.25
C ASN A 3 -13.23 3.58 17.71
N PRO A 4 -12.11 3.74 16.99
CA PRO A 4 -11.27 2.61 16.60
C PRO A 4 -10.83 1.80 17.83
N PRO A 5 -10.70 0.47 17.72
CA PRO A 5 -10.13 -0.37 18.78
C PRO A 5 -8.62 -0.11 18.92
N SER A 6 -7.97 -0.74 19.91
CA SER A 6 -6.51 -0.66 20.05
C SER A 6 -5.82 -1.52 18.98
N ALA A 7 -4.75 -0.99 18.38
CA ALA A 7 -3.85 -1.78 17.54
C ALA A 7 -2.93 -2.62 18.44
N GLN A 8 -3.46 -3.70 19.01
CA GLN A 8 -2.65 -4.63 19.79
C GLN A 8 -1.81 -5.48 18.83
N PHE A 9 -0.48 -5.44 18.98
CA PHE A 9 0.45 -6.20 18.16
C PHE A 9 0.82 -7.51 18.82
N ASN A 10 0.89 -8.59 18.04
CA ASN A 10 1.25 -9.91 18.54
C ASN A 10 2.76 -9.96 18.89
N PRO A 11 3.14 -10.24 20.16
CA PRO A 11 4.54 -10.32 20.55
C PRO A 11 5.29 -11.51 19.92
N GLN A 12 4.57 -12.51 19.41
CA GLN A 12 5.12 -13.70 18.75
C GLN A 12 5.05 -13.60 17.21
N ALA A 13 4.70 -12.43 16.66
CA ALA A 13 4.60 -12.23 15.22
C ALA A 13 5.92 -12.59 14.52
N LYS A 14 5.80 -13.28 13.38
CA LYS A 14 6.96 -13.79 12.63
C LYS A 14 7.39 -12.77 11.60
N MET A 15 8.54 -12.14 11.84
CA MET A 15 9.10 -11.14 10.94
C MET A 15 10.16 -11.77 10.02
N THR A 16 10.00 -11.55 8.72
CA THR A 16 10.95 -11.93 7.67
C THR A 16 11.28 -10.69 6.83
N VAL A 17 12.54 -10.55 6.43
CA VAL A 17 12.95 -9.50 5.50
C VAL A 17 13.09 -10.09 4.12
N LEU A 18 12.33 -9.56 3.18
CA LEU A 18 12.38 -9.94 1.78
C LEU A 18 13.22 -8.91 1.01
N PRO A 19 14.40 -9.27 0.50
CA PRO A 19 15.15 -8.39 -0.38
C PRO A 19 14.31 -8.06 -1.63
N LEU A 20 14.33 -6.79 -2.02
CA LEU A 20 13.85 -6.32 -3.32
C LEU A 20 15.07 -6.03 -4.21
N PHE A 21 14.94 -5.08 -5.13
CA PHE A 21 15.99 -4.60 -6.02
C PHE A 21 16.68 -3.36 -5.45
N GLU A 22 17.89 -3.05 -5.93
CA GLU A 22 18.64 -1.82 -5.61
C GLU A 22 18.85 -1.57 -4.10
N GLY A 23 18.93 -2.65 -3.31
CA GLY A 23 19.10 -2.57 -1.85
C GLY A 23 17.82 -2.23 -1.07
N HIS A 24 16.68 -2.06 -1.76
CA HIS A 24 15.38 -1.97 -1.10
C HIS A 24 14.96 -3.33 -0.53
N GLN A 25 14.05 -3.28 0.44
CA GLN A 25 13.53 -4.47 1.11
C GLN A 25 12.05 -4.27 1.49
N CYS A 26 11.35 -5.39 1.64
CA CYS A 26 10.03 -5.44 2.23
C CYS A 26 10.11 -6.27 3.52
N VAL A 27 9.70 -5.70 4.64
CA VAL A 27 9.55 -6.44 5.89
C VAL A 27 8.16 -7.07 5.91
N VAL A 28 8.11 -8.39 5.93
CA VAL A 28 6.86 -9.18 6.00
C VAL A 28 6.70 -9.67 7.43
N ILE A 29 5.53 -9.45 8.02
CA ILE A 29 5.21 -9.87 9.38
C ILE A 29 3.92 -10.68 9.36
N ASP A 30 4.03 -11.97 9.63
CA ASP A 30 2.88 -12.87 9.77
C ASP A 30 2.35 -12.84 11.21
N ASP A 31 1.03 -13.05 11.34
CA ASP A 31 0.30 -13.02 12.61
C ASP A 31 0.50 -11.68 13.34
N PHE A 32 0.38 -10.56 12.61
CA PHE A 32 0.83 -9.24 13.01
C PHE A 32 0.05 -8.63 14.19
N LEU A 33 -1.29 -8.57 14.07
CA LEU A 33 -2.16 -8.08 15.13
C LEU A 33 -2.53 -9.22 16.08
N LEU A 34 -2.75 -8.88 17.35
CA LEU A 34 -3.21 -9.85 18.35
C LEU A 34 -4.69 -10.20 18.16
N ASN A 35 -5.53 -9.18 17.89
CA ASN A 35 -6.98 -9.32 17.66
C ASN A 35 -7.38 -8.65 16.33
N PRO A 36 -6.94 -9.17 15.16
CA PRO A 36 -7.29 -8.59 13.85
C PRO A 36 -8.81 -8.51 13.61
N GLU A 37 -9.59 -9.41 14.20
CA GLU A 37 -11.05 -9.47 14.09
C GLU A 37 -11.71 -8.20 14.64
N GLU A 38 -11.17 -7.58 15.70
CA GLU A 38 -11.70 -6.32 16.25
C GLU A 38 -11.63 -5.17 15.23
N ILE A 39 -10.59 -5.16 14.39
CA ILE A 39 -10.45 -4.19 13.31
C ILE A 39 -11.50 -4.43 12.22
N VAL A 40 -11.73 -5.70 11.87
CA VAL A 40 -12.77 -6.08 10.90
C VAL A 40 -14.15 -5.74 11.43
N ASP A 41 -14.45 -6.00 12.69
CA ASP A 41 -15.73 -5.68 13.30
C ASP A 41 -15.96 -4.17 13.40
N PHE A 42 -14.91 -3.40 13.71
CA PHE A 42 -14.96 -1.94 13.61
C PHE A 42 -15.26 -1.48 12.18
N ALA A 43 -14.65 -2.10 11.17
CA ALA A 43 -14.93 -1.83 9.76
C ALA A 43 -16.40 -2.09 9.41
N ARG A 44 -16.95 -3.24 9.84
CA ARG A 44 -18.34 -3.63 9.62
C ARG A 44 -19.31 -2.64 10.25
N GLN A 45 -19.08 -2.30 11.52
CA GLN A 45 -19.91 -1.31 12.24
C GLN A 45 -19.79 0.09 11.62
N GLY A 46 -18.64 0.39 11.02
CA GLY A 46 -18.34 1.64 10.34
C GLY A 46 -18.61 1.66 8.83
N GLN A 47 -19.29 0.66 8.24
CA GLN A 47 -19.48 0.53 6.78
C GLN A 47 -19.92 1.84 6.10
N LEU A 48 -20.87 2.55 6.70
CA LEU A 48 -21.40 3.82 6.16
C LEU A 48 -20.46 5.02 6.31
N ARG A 49 -19.27 4.85 6.90
CA ARG A 49 -18.24 5.89 7.05
C ARG A 49 -17.14 5.81 6.00
N PHE A 50 -17.09 4.72 5.24
CA PHE A 50 -16.18 4.59 4.11
C PHE A 50 -16.51 5.61 3.03
N ARG A 51 -15.49 6.28 2.49
CA ARG A 51 -15.65 7.34 1.48
C ARG A 51 -14.68 7.09 0.33
N TYR A 52 -15.15 7.38 -0.88
CA TYR A 52 -14.28 7.54 -2.02
C TYR A 52 -13.65 8.94 -1.94
N ASP A 53 -12.34 9.01 -1.96
CA ASP A 53 -11.61 10.27 -2.07
C ASP A 53 -11.10 10.41 -3.50
N LYS A 54 -11.58 11.43 -4.22
CA LYS A 54 -11.21 11.66 -5.62
C LYS A 54 -9.80 12.23 -5.77
N ASP A 55 -9.29 12.86 -4.71
CA ASP A 55 -7.97 13.51 -4.70
C ASP A 55 -6.87 12.52 -4.29
N ASN A 56 -7.26 11.38 -3.70
CA ASN A 56 -6.39 10.26 -3.44
C ASN A 56 -6.60 9.19 -4.53
N TYR A 57 -5.58 8.85 -5.32
CA TYR A 57 -5.66 7.85 -6.39
C TYR A 57 -5.89 6.41 -5.90
N PHE A 58 -6.38 6.19 -4.68
CA PHE A 58 -6.75 4.87 -4.21
C PHE A 58 -8.01 4.35 -4.95
N PRO A 59 -7.99 3.14 -5.53
CA PRO A 59 -9.10 2.62 -6.34
C PRO A 59 -10.21 1.99 -5.49
N GLY A 60 -10.77 2.76 -4.56
CA GLY A 60 -11.86 2.29 -3.71
C GLY A 60 -12.17 3.20 -2.53
N LEU A 61 -12.74 2.60 -1.48
CA LEU A 61 -13.24 3.34 -0.33
C LEU A 61 -12.27 3.27 0.84
N GLU A 62 -12.14 4.36 1.58
CA GLU A 62 -11.29 4.46 2.76
C GLU A 62 -12.04 5.04 3.96
N MET A 63 -11.59 4.68 5.16
CA MET A 63 -12.04 5.26 6.43
C MET A 63 -10.82 5.54 7.31
N ASP A 64 -10.70 6.79 7.76
CA ASP A 64 -9.63 7.21 8.67
C ASP A 64 -9.77 6.50 10.04
N MET A 65 -8.65 5.94 10.53
CA MET A 65 -8.55 5.32 11.84
C MET A 65 -8.17 6.34 12.93
N GLY A 66 -7.87 7.58 12.57
CA GLY A 66 -7.61 8.66 13.50
C GLY A 66 -6.26 8.56 14.22
N ARG A 67 -5.90 9.67 14.87
CA ARG A 67 -4.56 9.87 15.45
C ARG A 67 -4.21 8.89 16.56
N HIS A 68 -5.15 8.54 17.44
CA HIS A 68 -4.89 7.62 18.56
C HIS A 68 -4.53 6.21 18.06
N PHE A 69 -5.15 5.77 16.98
CA PHE A 69 -4.79 4.52 16.33
C PHE A 69 -3.43 4.62 15.65
N ALA A 70 -3.19 5.69 14.89
CA ALA A 70 -1.93 5.91 14.17
C ALA A 70 -0.69 5.95 15.10
N ILE A 71 -0.82 6.54 16.30
CA ILE A 71 0.27 6.56 17.30
C ILE A 71 0.72 5.16 17.72
N GLN A 72 -0.19 4.19 17.79
CA GLN A 72 0.16 2.81 18.16
C GLN A 72 1.00 2.14 17.05
N PHE A 73 0.63 2.35 15.79
CA PHE A 73 1.44 1.91 14.63
C PHE A 73 2.81 2.60 14.59
N GLU A 74 2.86 3.90 14.90
CA GLU A 74 4.12 4.64 15.00
C GLU A 74 5.04 4.08 16.08
N GLN A 75 4.50 3.75 17.26
CA GLN A 75 5.27 3.13 18.35
C GLN A 75 5.85 1.78 17.91
N PHE A 76 5.04 0.92 17.27
CA PHE A 76 5.53 -0.33 16.72
C PHE A 76 6.63 -0.10 15.67
N PHE A 77 6.39 0.79 14.71
CA PHE A 77 7.33 1.12 13.64
C PHE A 77 8.67 1.60 14.21
N MET A 78 8.65 2.52 15.17
CA MET A 78 9.87 3.03 15.80
C MET A 78 10.60 1.99 16.66
N LEU A 79 9.87 1.09 17.31
CA LEU A 79 10.45 0.06 18.18
C LEU A 79 11.03 -1.12 17.38
N LYS A 80 10.33 -1.57 16.34
CA LYS A 80 10.64 -2.82 15.63
C LYS A 80 11.24 -2.60 14.25
N LEU A 81 10.85 -1.52 13.57
CA LEU A 81 11.17 -1.33 12.15
C LEU A 81 12.22 -0.24 11.88
N ARG A 82 12.49 0.63 12.85
CA ARG A 82 13.49 1.72 12.75
C ARG A 82 14.81 1.32 12.06
N PRO A 83 15.46 0.16 12.35
CA PRO A 83 16.71 -0.22 11.70
C PRO A 83 16.56 -0.48 10.20
N TYR A 84 15.48 -1.14 9.77
CA TYR A 84 15.24 -1.52 8.38
C TYR A 84 14.97 -0.32 7.47
N PHE A 85 14.48 0.77 8.03
CA PHE A 85 14.17 2.02 7.33
C PHE A 85 15.20 3.12 7.60
N GLN A 86 16.26 2.80 8.35
CA GLN A 86 17.31 3.75 8.78
C GLN A 86 16.72 5.02 9.41
N VAL A 87 15.67 4.85 10.21
CA VAL A 87 14.90 5.97 10.76
C VAL A 87 15.68 6.60 11.91
N ARG A 88 15.81 7.93 11.87
CA ARG A 88 16.34 8.72 12.99
C ARG A 88 15.22 9.26 13.88
N ARG A 89 14.19 9.82 13.26
CA ARG A 89 13.05 10.44 13.95
C ARG A 89 11.80 10.34 13.10
N ASN A 90 10.69 9.89 13.69
CA ASN A 90 9.39 9.98 13.06
C ASN A 90 8.86 11.43 13.08
N LEU A 91 8.20 11.84 12.01
CA LEU A 91 7.60 13.16 11.83
C LEU A 91 6.07 13.10 11.84
N GLY A 92 5.49 11.94 11.56
CA GLY A 92 4.05 11.72 11.63
C GLY A 92 3.66 10.37 11.06
N SER A 93 2.48 9.93 11.45
CA SER A 93 1.86 8.70 10.99
C SER A 93 0.38 8.93 10.66
N ALA A 94 -0.14 8.17 9.71
CA ALA A 94 -1.55 8.13 9.39
C ALA A 94 -1.96 6.67 9.17
N CYS A 95 -3.18 6.31 9.59
CA CYS A 95 -3.73 4.97 9.42
C CYS A 95 -5.13 5.07 8.85
N ARG A 96 -5.43 4.21 7.89
CA ARG A 96 -6.74 4.13 7.24
C ARG A 96 -7.08 2.68 7.01
N ILE A 97 -8.34 2.32 7.18
CA ILE A 97 -8.83 1.05 6.66
C ILE A 97 -9.43 1.31 5.27
N SER A 98 -9.23 0.36 4.37
CA SER A 98 -9.48 0.55 2.95
C SER A 98 -10.10 -0.70 2.34
N MET A 99 -10.96 -0.49 1.35
CA MET A 99 -11.52 -1.54 0.50
C MET A 99 -11.25 -1.14 -0.94
N THR A 100 -10.57 -1.99 -1.70
CA THR A 100 -10.46 -1.83 -3.14
C THR A 100 -11.75 -2.31 -3.79
N THR A 101 -12.43 -1.44 -4.54
CA THR A 101 -13.82 -1.71 -5.00
C THR A 101 -14.06 -1.37 -6.47
N LEU A 102 -13.22 -0.54 -7.10
CA LEU A 102 -13.40 -0.16 -8.50
C LEU A 102 -13.19 -1.36 -9.43
N GLN A 103 -14.07 -1.48 -10.42
CA GLN A 103 -13.91 -2.42 -11.53
C GLN A 103 -12.88 -1.90 -12.53
N ALA A 104 -12.36 -2.80 -13.37
CA ALA A 104 -11.26 -2.49 -14.28
C ALA A 104 -11.56 -1.34 -15.25
N ASP A 105 -12.80 -1.19 -15.67
CA ASP A 105 -13.29 -0.12 -16.56
C ASP A 105 -13.52 1.23 -15.85
N GLN A 106 -13.57 1.23 -14.51
CA GLN A 106 -13.72 2.42 -13.67
C GLN A 106 -12.37 3.04 -13.27
N LEU A 107 -11.26 2.34 -13.51
CA LEU A 107 -9.93 2.79 -13.10
C LEU A 107 -9.50 4.04 -13.88
N HIS A 108 -9.02 5.04 -13.14
CA HIS A 108 -8.23 6.13 -13.70
C HIS A 108 -6.92 5.56 -14.28
N PRO A 109 -6.33 6.15 -15.35
CA PRO A 109 -5.06 5.68 -15.90
C PRO A 109 -3.95 5.44 -14.85
N LEU A 110 -3.77 6.34 -13.89
CA LEU A 110 -2.80 6.15 -12.80
C LEU A 110 -3.11 4.96 -11.88
N GLN A 111 -4.38 4.57 -11.72
CA GLN A 111 -4.78 3.41 -10.93
C GLN A 111 -4.46 2.07 -11.63
N ARG A 112 -4.16 2.11 -12.94
CA ARG A 112 -3.72 0.96 -13.74
C ARG A 112 -2.20 0.79 -13.76
N LEU A 113 -1.46 1.66 -13.08
CA LEU A 113 0.00 1.66 -13.02
C LEU A 113 0.48 1.40 -11.58
N CYS A 114 1.72 0.94 -11.44
CA CYS A 114 2.37 1.00 -10.14
C CYS A 114 2.73 2.45 -9.78
N HIS A 115 2.78 2.75 -8.49
CA HIS A 115 3.01 4.10 -7.99
C HIS A 115 4.03 4.12 -6.85
N ARG A 116 4.42 5.33 -6.46
CA ARG A 116 5.19 5.64 -5.25
C ARG A 116 4.34 6.54 -4.37
N ASP A 117 4.44 6.39 -3.06
CA ASP A 117 3.76 7.26 -2.09
C ASP A 117 4.38 8.66 -2.03
N ALA A 118 5.63 8.78 -2.48
CA ALA A 118 6.29 10.06 -2.70
C ALA A 118 7.15 10.01 -3.96
N GLU A 119 6.88 10.90 -4.91
CA GLU A 119 7.71 11.05 -6.11
C GLU A 119 9.06 11.70 -5.80
N THR A 120 9.03 12.74 -4.97
CA THR A 120 10.21 13.47 -4.51
C THR A 120 10.15 13.64 -2.99
N LEU A 121 11.31 13.53 -2.34
CA LEU A 121 11.47 13.77 -0.92
C LEU A 121 12.64 14.73 -0.71
N PRO A 122 12.54 15.67 0.25
CA PRO A 122 13.69 16.46 0.66
C PRO A 122 14.83 15.56 1.13
N SER A 123 16.08 16.00 0.92
CA SER A 123 17.26 15.25 1.37
C SER A 123 17.16 14.90 2.87
N GLY A 124 17.47 13.65 3.19
CA GLY A 124 17.38 13.11 4.55
C GLY A 124 15.96 12.80 5.05
N MET A 125 14.93 12.91 4.19
CA MET A 125 13.57 12.45 4.50
C MET A 125 13.31 11.05 3.94
N GLY A 126 12.38 10.34 4.57
CA GLY A 126 11.87 9.05 4.11
C GLY A 126 10.37 8.95 4.33
N ILE A 127 9.76 8.08 3.53
CA ILE A 127 8.37 7.64 3.68
C ILE A 127 8.34 6.12 3.74
N GLY A 128 7.57 5.59 4.68
CA GLY A 128 7.30 4.17 4.81
C GLY A 128 5.81 3.94 4.65
N ALA A 129 5.44 2.83 4.03
CA ALA A 129 4.07 2.38 3.92
C ALA A 129 3.93 0.98 4.51
N SER A 130 2.71 0.66 4.93
CA SER A 130 2.31 -0.65 5.38
C SER A 130 0.93 -1.01 4.87
N VAL A 131 0.76 -2.29 4.57
CA VAL A 131 -0.53 -2.91 4.24
C VAL A 131 -0.68 -4.12 5.15
N VAL A 132 -1.77 -4.17 5.91
CA VAL A 132 -2.20 -5.36 6.67
C VAL A 132 -3.39 -5.97 5.97
N TYR A 133 -3.29 -7.23 5.55
CA TYR A 133 -4.38 -7.93 4.87
C TYR A 133 -5.37 -8.48 5.90
N LEU A 134 -6.62 -7.99 5.85
CA LEU A 134 -7.71 -8.36 6.75
C LEU A 134 -8.81 -9.11 5.98
N PHE A 135 -8.40 -10.03 5.12
CA PHE A 135 -9.24 -10.99 4.41
C PHE A 135 -8.52 -12.33 4.28
N ASP A 136 -9.27 -13.42 4.20
CA ASP A 136 -8.76 -14.79 4.01
C ASP A 136 -9.20 -15.35 2.64
N ARG A 137 -8.83 -14.61 1.60
CA ARG A 137 -9.18 -14.86 0.19
C ARG A 137 -7.96 -14.52 -0.68
N PRO A 138 -7.00 -15.43 -0.83
CA PRO A 138 -5.73 -15.15 -1.52
C PRO A 138 -5.93 -14.69 -2.97
N GLU A 139 -7.04 -15.06 -3.61
CA GLU A 139 -7.43 -14.62 -4.95
C GLU A 139 -7.69 -13.11 -5.06
N LEU A 140 -7.94 -12.40 -3.95
CA LEU A 140 -8.05 -10.94 -3.90
C LEU A 140 -6.69 -10.22 -3.97
N GLY A 141 -5.60 -10.98 -3.92
CA GLY A 141 -4.29 -10.49 -4.32
C GLY A 141 -3.52 -9.70 -3.26
N GLY A 142 -2.19 -9.87 -3.29
CA GLY A 142 -1.25 -9.19 -2.40
C GLY A 142 -0.76 -7.85 -2.92
N THR A 143 0.54 -7.61 -2.79
CA THR A 143 1.21 -6.39 -3.25
C THR A 143 2.40 -6.75 -4.12
N SER A 144 2.52 -6.09 -5.27
CA SER A 144 3.63 -6.25 -6.21
C SER A 144 4.55 -5.05 -6.19
N PHE A 145 5.84 -5.31 -6.42
CA PHE A 145 6.92 -4.34 -6.48
C PHE A 145 7.57 -4.36 -7.86
N PHE A 146 7.86 -3.18 -8.39
CA PHE A 146 8.26 -3.00 -9.78
C PHE A 146 9.52 -2.14 -9.87
N GLN A 147 10.38 -2.44 -10.83
CA GLN A 147 11.49 -1.59 -11.20
C GLN A 147 11.15 -0.85 -12.51
N PRO A 148 11.47 0.45 -12.65
CA PRO A 148 11.40 1.14 -13.92
C PRO A 148 12.19 0.41 -15.01
N ALA A 149 11.58 0.21 -16.18
CA ALA A 149 12.25 -0.36 -17.35
C ALA A 149 12.80 0.73 -18.30
N GLN A 150 12.43 1.99 -18.06
CA GLN A 150 12.89 3.17 -18.78
C GLN A 150 13.63 4.12 -17.82
N ASP A 151 14.32 5.12 -18.36
CA ASP A 151 14.99 6.14 -17.55
C ASP A 151 13.99 6.89 -16.68
N LEU A 152 14.39 7.27 -15.45
CA LEU A 152 13.49 7.88 -14.48
C LEU A 152 12.83 9.17 -14.98
N ASP A 153 13.51 9.97 -15.81
CA ASP A 153 12.92 11.18 -16.38
C ASP A 153 11.86 10.85 -17.44
N GLN A 154 12.08 9.82 -18.25
CA GLN A 154 11.07 9.32 -19.18
C GLN A 154 9.86 8.75 -18.43
N VAL A 155 10.08 7.99 -17.35
CA VAL A 155 9.01 7.50 -16.49
C VAL A 155 8.21 8.64 -15.87
N ARG A 156 8.86 9.71 -15.42
CA ARG A 156 8.17 10.90 -14.89
C ARG A 156 7.29 11.56 -15.95
N ASP A 157 7.80 11.73 -17.16
CA ASP A 157 7.04 12.32 -18.26
C ASP A 157 5.85 11.43 -18.66
N PHE A 158 6.06 10.11 -18.69
CA PHE A 158 4.98 9.13 -18.92
C PHE A 158 3.90 9.18 -17.85
N LEU A 159 4.27 9.24 -16.57
CA LEU A 159 3.30 9.34 -15.48
C LEU A 159 2.51 10.66 -15.54
N ARG A 160 3.14 11.79 -15.92
CA ARG A 160 2.44 13.06 -16.14
C ARG A 160 1.45 12.96 -17.30
N LEU A 161 1.84 12.31 -18.39
CA LEU A 161 0.96 12.03 -19.53
C LEU A 161 -0.21 11.12 -19.12
N ALA A 162 0.03 10.07 -18.35
CA ALA A 162 -1.01 9.19 -17.84
C ALA A 162 -1.98 9.94 -16.89
N ALA A 163 -1.47 10.85 -16.06
CA ALA A 163 -2.28 11.67 -15.15
C ALA A 163 -3.27 12.58 -15.89
N GLN A 164 -2.92 13.05 -17.08
CA GLN A 164 -3.72 13.98 -17.90
C GLN A 164 -4.49 13.27 -19.02
N GLY A 165 -4.13 12.03 -19.32
CA GLY A 165 -4.64 11.25 -20.45
C GLY A 165 -5.91 10.47 -20.13
N ASN A 166 -6.22 9.51 -21.01
CA ASN A 166 -7.34 8.60 -20.86
C ASN A 166 -6.88 7.14 -21.01
N ASN A 167 -7.80 6.20 -20.75
CA ASN A 167 -7.50 4.77 -20.78
C ASN A 167 -7.16 4.21 -22.17
N THR A 168 -7.58 4.85 -23.25
CA THR A 168 -7.21 4.46 -24.62
C THR A 168 -5.74 4.72 -24.87
N LEU A 169 -5.29 5.96 -24.62
CA LEU A 169 -3.88 6.34 -24.75
C LEU A 169 -2.99 5.47 -23.87
N LEU A 170 -3.40 5.23 -22.62
CA LEU A 170 -2.62 4.38 -21.72
C LEU A 170 -2.49 2.95 -22.28
N THR A 171 -3.58 2.37 -22.78
CA THR A 171 -3.59 1.00 -23.33
C THR A 171 -2.59 0.84 -24.47
N GLU A 172 -2.46 1.84 -25.34
CA GLU A 172 -1.44 1.84 -26.41
C GLU A 172 -0.02 1.88 -25.84
N GLN A 173 0.23 2.71 -24.82
CA GLN A 173 1.55 2.88 -24.21
C GLN A 173 2.01 1.64 -23.43
N ILE A 174 1.11 0.98 -22.70
CA ILE A 174 1.46 -0.19 -21.87
C ILE A 174 1.15 -1.54 -22.53
N GLN A 175 0.49 -1.52 -23.70
CA GLN A 175 0.08 -2.70 -24.47
C GLN A 175 -0.80 -3.68 -23.66
N GLN A 176 -1.66 -3.15 -22.79
CA GLN A 176 -2.54 -3.93 -21.91
C GLN A 176 -3.93 -3.30 -21.84
N THR A 177 -4.97 -4.14 -21.86
CA THR A 177 -6.36 -3.72 -21.68
C THR A 177 -6.63 -3.24 -20.25
N SER A 178 -7.82 -2.70 -20.01
CA SER A 178 -8.20 -2.18 -18.69
C SER A 178 -8.03 -3.25 -17.61
N SER A 179 -7.12 -3.00 -16.68
CA SER A 179 -6.71 -3.92 -15.62
C SER A 179 -5.87 -3.19 -14.58
N TYR A 180 -5.78 -3.75 -13.38
CA TYR A 180 -4.81 -3.33 -12.38
C TYR A 180 -3.39 -3.71 -12.82
N CYS A 181 -2.38 -3.04 -12.26
CA CYS A 181 -0.97 -3.36 -12.52
C CYS A 181 -0.54 -4.63 -11.76
N TYR A 182 -0.67 -5.80 -12.38
CA TYR A 182 -0.28 -7.08 -11.78
C TYR A 182 0.81 -7.84 -12.57
N GLN A 183 1.30 -7.28 -13.67
CA GLN A 183 2.33 -7.86 -14.55
C GLN A 183 3.26 -6.77 -15.10
N SER A 184 4.42 -7.17 -15.62
CA SER A 184 5.33 -6.26 -16.32
C SER A 184 4.67 -5.61 -17.53
N ASN A 185 5.11 -4.40 -17.88
CA ASN A 185 4.76 -3.69 -19.10
C ASN A 185 6.00 -2.95 -19.64
N PRO A 186 5.95 -2.27 -20.79
CA PRO A 186 7.11 -1.58 -21.37
C PRO A 186 7.79 -0.53 -20.46
N TRP A 187 7.09 -0.04 -19.43
CA TRP A 187 7.57 1.00 -18.51
C TRP A 187 8.04 0.47 -17.16
N PHE A 188 7.50 -0.69 -16.74
CA PHE A 188 7.72 -1.24 -15.40
C PHE A 188 7.87 -2.76 -15.45
N GLU A 189 8.96 -3.27 -14.88
CA GLU A 189 9.22 -4.68 -14.73
C GLU A 189 8.77 -5.16 -13.35
N LEU A 190 7.87 -6.15 -13.30
CA LEU A 190 7.49 -6.82 -12.06
C LEU A 190 8.69 -7.61 -11.52
N LYS A 191 9.15 -7.26 -10.31
CA LYS A 191 10.30 -7.91 -9.67
C LYS A 191 9.91 -8.86 -8.54
N GLN A 192 8.87 -8.52 -7.79
CA GLN A 192 8.48 -9.30 -6.63
C GLN A 192 6.99 -9.13 -6.32
N THR A 193 6.37 -10.18 -5.81
CA THR A 193 5.00 -10.13 -5.29
C THR A 193 4.97 -10.78 -3.91
N VAL A 194 4.49 -10.04 -2.91
CA VAL A 194 4.17 -10.60 -1.60
C VAL A 194 2.71 -10.99 -1.61
N ALA A 195 2.43 -12.29 -1.53
CA ALA A 195 1.07 -12.81 -1.46
C ALA A 195 0.34 -12.32 -0.21
N ALA A 196 -0.94 -11.97 -0.37
CA ALA A 196 -1.82 -11.70 0.76
C ALA A 196 -1.99 -12.96 1.61
N LYS A 197 -2.11 -12.75 2.92
CA LYS A 197 -2.44 -13.78 3.92
C LYS A 197 -3.17 -13.07 5.04
N TRP A 198 -4.20 -13.68 5.59
CA TRP A 198 -4.89 -13.14 6.77
C TRP A 198 -3.89 -12.70 7.85
N ASN A 199 -4.06 -11.49 8.37
CA ASN A 199 -3.23 -10.90 9.42
C ASN A 199 -1.72 -10.83 9.10
N ARG A 200 -1.34 -10.84 7.81
CA ARG A 200 -0.01 -10.47 7.36
C ARG A 200 0.06 -8.96 7.18
N ALA A 201 1.09 -8.36 7.76
CA ALA A 201 1.51 -7.01 7.45
C ALA A 201 2.74 -7.04 6.54
N ILE A 202 2.79 -6.11 5.59
CA ILE A 202 4.01 -5.76 4.88
C ILE A 202 4.39 -4.33 5.21
N PHE A 203 5.69 -4.04 5.22
CA PHE A 203 6.24 -2.70 5.37
C PHE A 203 7.32 -2.50 4.31
N TYR A 204 7.30 -1.37 3.62
CA TYR A 204 8.25 -1.05 2.56
C TYR A 204 8.43 0.46 2.44
N GLU A 205 9.53 0.89 1.82
CA GLU A 205 9.76 2.31 1.55
C GLU A 205 8.79 2.78 0.46
N GLY A 206 8.06 3.86 0.72
CA GLY A 206 7.08 4.38 -0.25
C GLY A 206 7.71 5.06 -1.46
N THR A 207 9.04 5.05 -1.59
CA THR A 207 9.77 5.42 -2.81
C THR A 207 9.91 4.26 -3.79
N VAL A 208 9.57 3.03 -3.38
CA VAL A 208 9.59 1.85 -4.25
C VAL A 208 8.29 1.79 -5.05
N PHE A 209 8.38 1.57 -6.37
CA PHE A 209 7.19 1.40 -7.20
C PHE A 209 6.44 0.14 -6.81
N HIS A 210 5.16 0.28 -6.51
CA HIS A 210 4.32 -0.82 -6.05
C HIS A 210 2.86 -0.68 -6.51
N ALA A 211 2.13 -1.80 -6.49
CA ALA A 211 0.71 -1.85 -6.81
C ALA A 211 0.01 -2.98 -6.05
N ALA A 212 -1.31 -2.88 -5.88
CA ALA A 212 -2.11 -4.03 -5.49
C ALA A 212 -2.07 -5.09 -6.61
N HIS A 213 -1.71 -6.34 -6.27
CA HIS A 213 -1.62 -7.44 -7.24
C HIS A 213 -3.01 -8.03 -7.49
N ILE A 214 -3.87 -7.31 -8.21
CA ILE A 214 -5.24 -7.74 -8.50
C ILE A 214 -5.31 -8.22 -9.95
N SER A 215 -5.41 -9.53 -10.15
CA SER A 215 -5.52 -10.15 -11.48
C SER A 215 -6.95 -10.22 -11.99
N ASP A 216 -7.94 -10.22 -11.08
CA ASP A 216 -9.37 -10.26 -11.40
C ASP A 216 -10.15 -9.24 -10.54
N ALA A 217 -10.55 -8.14 -11.17
CA ALA A 217 -11.33 -7.08 -10.52
C ALA A 217 -12.78 -7.49 -10.20
N THR A 218 -13.30 -8.54 -10.85
CA THR A 218 -14.70 -9.00 -10.66
C THR A 218 -14.93 -9.60 -9.28
N LEU A 219 -13.85 -9.98 -8.58
CA LEU A 219 -13.89 -10.49 -7.21
C LEU A 219 -14.01 -9.38 -6.15
N LEU A 220 -13.82 -8.12 -6.52
CA LEU A 220 -13.85 -6.99 -5.61
C LEU A 220 -15.28 -6.69 -5.16
N SER A 221 -15.43 -6.32 -3.90
CA SER A 221 -16.72 -6.07 -3.26
C SER A 221 -16.64 -4.87 -2.33
N GLU A 222 -17.73 -4.10 -2.26
CA GLU A 222 -17.91 -3.04 -1.27
C GLU A 222 -18.36 -3.59 0.10
N GLN A 223 -18.80 -4.86 0.17
CA GLN A 223 -19.22 -5.47 1.42
C GLN A 223 -18.01 -5.95 2.22
N VAL A 224 -17.79 -5.42 3.43
CA VAL A 224 -16.62 -5.73 4.28
C VAL A 224 -16.36 -7.24 4.44
N ALA A 225 -17.41 -8.06 4.52
CA ALA A 225 -17.26 -9.51 4.68
C ALA A 225 -16.64 -10.22 3.45
N GLN A 226 -16.70 -9.60 2.28
CA GLN A 226 -16.24 -10.16 1.00
C GLN A 226 -15.14 -9.32 0.34
N SER A 227 -14.86 -8.14 0.90
CA SER A 227 -13.98 -7.15 0.29
C SER A 227 -12.51 -7.49 0.46
N ARG A 228 -11.69 -6.86 -0.38
CA ARG A 228 -10.25 -6.78 -0.18
C ARG A 228 -9.95 -5.74 0.92
N LEU A 229 -10.27 -6.09 2.16
CA LEU A 229 -10.12 -5.20 3.32
C LEU A 229 -8.65 -5.12 3.75
N CYS A 230 -8.08 -3.93 3.71
CA CYS A 230 -6.71 -3.68 4.15
C CYS A 230 -6.67 -2.55 5.18
N LEU A 231 -5.83 -2.71 6.21
CA LEU A 231 -5.43 -1.61 7.08
C LEU A 231 -4.08 -1.07 6.58
N ASN A 232 -4.06 0.17 6.12
CA ASN A 232 -2.86 0.83 5.61
C ASN A 232 -2.32 1.82 6.64
N ALA A 233 -0.99 1.86 6.78
CA ALA A 233 -0.31 2.84 7.60
C ALA A 233 0.80 3.54 6.82
N PHE A 234 0.95 4.84 7.00
CA PHE A 234 1.96 5.65 6.34
C PHE A 234 2.78 6.39 7.38
N PHE A 235 4.10 6.45 7.18
CA PHE A 235 5.06 7.01 8.13
C PHE A 235 5.95 8.02 7.40
N ARG A 236 6.05 9.24 7.90
CA ARG A 236 7.02 10.23 7.40
C ARG A 236 8.12 10.39 8.43
N PHE A 237 9.38 10.32 8.02
CA PHE A 237 10.50 10.33 8.96
C PHE A 237 11.75 11.01 8.41
N LYS A 238 12.65 11.38 9.31
CA LYS A 238 14.04 11.72 8.96
C LYS A 238 14.88 10.45 8.97
N LYS A 239 15.65 10.23 7.91
CA LYS A 239 16.66 9.17 7.85
C LYS A 239 17.87 9.55 8.72
N GLN A 240 18.65 8.54 9.09
CA GLN A 240 19.99 8.75 9.62
C GLN A 240 20.83 9.46 8.55
N ALA A 241 21.73 10.35 8.96
CA ALA A 241 22.71 10.89 8.03
C ALA A 241 23.58 9.71 7.58
N GLY A 242 23.76 9.52 6.28
CA GLY A 242 24.72 8.54 5.79
C GLY A 242 26.08 8.88 6.40
N VAL A 243 26.68 7.91 7.10
CA VAL A 243 28.13 7.96 7.29
C VAL A 243 28.68 7.58 5.93
N ASN A 244 29.16 8.58 5.18
CA ASN A 244 29.95 8.34 3.98
C ASN A 244 31.19 7.51 4.34
#